data_AF-A0A2E2WGN5-F1
#
_entry.id   AF-A0A2E2WGN5-F1
#
_cell.length_a   1.000
_cell.length_b   1.000
_cell.length_c   1.000
_cell.angle_alpha   90.00
_cell.angle_beta   90.00
_cell.angle_gamma   90.00
#
_symmetry.space_group_name_H-M   'P 1'
#
loop_
_entity.id
_entity.type
_entity.pdbx_description
1 polymer ?
#
loop_
_entity_poly.entity_id
_entity_poly.type
_entity_poly.pdbx_seq_one_letter_code
_entity_poly.pdbx_strand_id
1 'polypeptide(L)' 'MKILFDQGTPVPLRKHLEHQVSTAYEQQWDALSNGDLLTAAESEGFDVLVTTDQNLQYQ' A
#
# COMPACT_ATOMS: atom_id res chain seq x y z
N MET A 1 -8.14 -2.13 -10.99
CA MET A 1 -7.27 -2.74 -9.98
C MET A 1 -7.42 -1.96 -8.68
N LYS A 2 -7.35 -2.66 -7.54
CA LYS A 2 -7.22 -2.08 -6.20
C LYS A 2 -5.73 -1.92 -5.89
N ILE A 3 -5.33 -0.68 -5.63
CA ILE A 3 -3.94 -0.31 -5.32
C ILE A 3 -3.89 0.18 -3.89
N LEU A 4 -2.94 -0.33 -3.11
CA LEU A 4 -2.62 0.15 -1.79
C LEU A 4 -1.34 0.99 -1.83
N PHE A 5 -1.38 2.19 -1.27
CA PHE A 5 -0.20 3.01 -0.98
C PHE A 5 0.22 2.76 0.46
N ASP A 6 1.51 2.48 0.67
CA ASP A 6 2.10 2.51 2.01
C ASP A 6 2.10 3.93 2.61
N GLN A 7 2.61 4.06 3.83
CA GLN A 7 2.69 5.34 4.53
C GLN A 7 3.67 6.33 3.89
N GLY A 8 4.70 5.84 3.20
CA GLY A 8 5.72 6.68 2.56
C GLY A 8 5.33 7.17 1.16
N THR A 9 4.35 6.55 0.52
CA THR A 9 3.97 6.84 -0.85
C THR A 9 3.22 8.18 -0.93
N PRO A 10 3.69 9.15 -1.73
CA PRO A 10 3.01 10.45 -1.85
C PRO A 10 1.58 10.30 -2.38
N VAL A 11 0.60 10.59 -1.51
CA VAL A 11 -0.84 10.52 -1.82
C VAL A 11 -1.22 11.22 -3.14
N PRO A 12 -0.65 12.38 -3.54
CA PRO A 12 -0.99 13.01 -4.81
C PRO A 12 -0.76 12.14 -6.05
N LEU A 13 0.13 11.13 -6.00
CA LEU A 13 0.38 10.21 -7.13
C LEU A 13 -0.88 9.46 -7.57
N ARG A 14 -1.87 9.27 -6.68
CA ARG A 14 -3.16 8.64 -7.01
C ARG A 14 -3.90 9.37 -8.12
N LYS A 15 -3.65 10.67 -8.31
CA LYS A 15 -4.27 11.48 -9.39
C LYS A 15 -3.80 11.07 -10.79
N HIS A 16 -2.70 10.33 -10.87
CA HIS A 16 -2.10 9.85 -12.12
C HIS A 16 -2.39 8.37 -12.39
N LEU A 17 -3.21 7.73 -11.55
CA LEU A 17 -3.57 6.32 -11.68
C LEU A 17 -5.07 6.23 -12.01
N GLU A 18 -5.43 5.55 -13.10
CA GLU A 18 -6.83 5.29 -13.48
C GLU A 18 -7.42 4.08 -12.70
N HIS A 19 -7.11 3.99 -11.40
CA HIS A 19 -7.40 2.83 -10.55
C HIS A 19 -7.90 3.25 -9.16
N GLN A 20 -8.50 2.32 -8.42
CA GLN A 20 -8.93 2.57 -7.05
C GLN A 20 -7.71 2.52 -6.14
N VAL A 21 -7.36 3.67 -5.56
CA VAL A 21 -6.20 3.79 -4.66
C VAL A 21 -6.71 4.02 -3.25
N SER A 22 -6.31 3.14 -2.34
CA SER A 22 -6.42 3.32 -0.89
C SER A 22 -5.03 3.57 -0.31
N THR A 23 -4.98 4.28 0.79
CA THR A 23 -3.75 4.43 1.59
C THR A 23 -3.82 3.54 2.82
N ALA A 24 -2.66 3.08 3.31
CA ALA A 24 -2.56 2.37 4.57
C ALA A 24 -3.17 3.18 5.74
N TYR A 25 -3.11 4.52 5.68
CA TYR A 25 -3.77 5.39 6.66
C TYR A 25 -5.31 5.29 6.60
N GLU A 26 -5.92 5.35 5.41
CA GLU A 26 -7.37 5.20 5.23
C GLU A 26 -7.88 3.83 5.70
N GLN A 27 -7.02 2.80 5.66
CA GLN A 27 -7.32 1.46 6.17
C GLN A 27 -6.99 1.25 7.65
N GLN A 28 -6.53 2.29 8.36
CA GLN A 28 -6.10 2.20 9.77
C GLN A 28 -4.95 1.20 9.99
N TRP A 29 -4.04 1.12 9.02
CA TRP A 29 -2.87 0.24 9.00
C TRP A 29 -1.56 1.02 9.20
N ASP A 30 -1.62 2.17 9.89
CA ASP A 30 -0.46 3.02 10.17
C ASP A 30 0.60 2.38 11.07
N ALA A 31 0.21 1.37 11.85
CA ALA A 31 1.12 0.63 12.73
C ALA A 31 1.71 -0.64 12.10
N LEU A 32 1.28 -1.02 10.89
CA LEU A 32 1.80 -2.23 10.22
C LEU A 32 3.20 -1.99 9.65
N SER A 33 4.07 -2.99 9.76
CA SER A 33 5.29 -3.04 8.96
C SER A 33 4.93 -3.22 7.48
N ASN A 34 5.85 -2.94 6.55
CA ASN A 34 5.54 -3.15 5.13
C ASN A 34 5.32 -4.62 4.76
N GLY A 35 5.98 -5.56 5.46
CA GLY A 35 5.70 -7.00 5.32
C GLY A 35 4.29 -7.38 5.81
N ASP A 36 3.87 -6.86 6.97
CA ASP A 36 2.51 -7.07 7.48
C ASP A 36 1.47 -6.39 6.57
N LEU A 37 1.82 -5.21 6.05
CA LEU A 37 0.98 -4.45 5.12
C LEU A 37 0.77 -5.22 3.81
N LEU A 38 1.80 -5.88 3.28
CA LEU A 38 1.68 -6.75 2.11
C LEU A 38 0.71 -7.90 2.38
N THR A 39 0.85 -8.57 3.52
CA THR A 39 -0.04 -9.67 3.92
C THR A 39 -1.50 -9.19 4.07
N ALA A 40 -1.70 -8.02 4.70
CA ALA A 40 -3.02 -7.41 4.83
C ALA A 40 -3.61 -7.00 3.46
N ALA A 41 -2.78 -6.48 2.55
CA ALA A 41 -3.17 -6.12 1.20
C ALA A 41 -3.68 -7.34 0.42
N GLU A 42 -2.94 -8.46 0.48
CA GLU A 42 -3.35 -9.72 -0.15
C GLU A 42 -4.68 -10.24 0.43
N SER A 43 -4.82 -10.22 1.76
CA SER A 43 -6.04 -10.66 2.45
C SER A 43 -7.28 -9.84 2.08
N GLU A 44 -7.13 -8.52 1.86
CA GLU A 44 -8.21 -7.61 1.47
C GLU A 44 -8.43 -7.52 -0.06
N GLY A 45 -7.71 -8.34 -0.82
CA GLY A 45 -7.83 -8.44 -2.28
C GLY A 45 -7.32 -7.20 -3.02
N PHE A 46 -6.25 -6.58 -2.53
CA PHE A 46 -5.50 -5.60 -3.31
C PHE A 46 -4.66 -6.29 -4.38
N ASP A 47 -4.63 -5.69 -5.57
CA ASP A 47 -3.87 -6.22 -6.71
C ASP A 47 -2.41 -5.74 -6.71
N VAL A 48 -2.15 -4.56 -6.13
CA VAL A 48 -0.84 -3.90 -6.13
C VAL A 48 -0.61 -3.20 -4.79
N LEU A 49 0.56 -3.43 -4.19
CA LEU A 49 1.12 -2.59 -3.14
C LEU A 49 2.19 -1.67 -3.74
N VAL A 50 2.04 -0.36 -3.56
CA VAL A 50 3.08 0.63 -3.84
C VAL A 50 3.72 1.01 -2.52
N THR A 51 5.03 0.77 -2.43
CA THR A 51 5.81 1.08 -1.23
C THR A 51 7.08 1.84 -1.59
N THR A 52 7.53 2.67 -0.65
CA THR A 52 8.82 3.37 -0.71
C THR A 52 9.96 2.56 -0.10
N ASP A 53 9.66 1.43 0.55
CA ASP A 53 10.64 0.56 1.18
C ASP A 53 11.31 -0.36 0.17
N GLN A 54 12.63 -0.24 0.07
CA GLN A 54 13.46 -1.03 -0.84
C GLN A 54 13.90 -2.38 -0.25
N ASN A 55 13.63 -2.61 1.03
CA ASN A 55 14.04 -3.81 1.76
C ASN A 55 12.90 -4.81 1.96
N LEU A 56 11.72 -4.59 1.36
CA LEU A 56 10.55 -5.46 1.55
C LEU A 56 10.83 -6.93 1.22
N GLN A 57 11.66 -7.20 0.20
CA GLN A 57 12.07 -8.56 -0.18
C GLN A 57 12.93 -9.29 0.86
N TYR A 58 13.48 -8.56 1.84
CA TYR A 58 14.37 -9.08 2.89
C TYR A 58 13.69 -9.07 4.27
N GLN A 59 12.43 -8.64 4.35
CA GLN A 59 11.58 -8.70 5.55
C GLN A 59 10.71 -9.96 5.48
#